data_AF-A0A4U6UMD6-F1
#
_entry.id   AF-A0A4U6UMD6-F1
#
_cell.length_a   1.000
_cell.length_b   1.000
_cell.length_c   1.000
_cell.angle_alpha   90.00
_cell.angle_beta   90.00
_cell.angle_gamma   90.00
#
_symmetry.space_group_name_H-M   'P 1'
#
loop_
_entity.id
_entity.type
_entity.pdbx_description
1 polymer ?
#
loop_
_entity_poly.entity_id
_entity_poly.type
_entity_poly.pdbx_seq_one_letter_code
_entity_poly.pdbx_strand_id
1 'polypeptide(L)'
;MPPRVTRAKALALAQAGVSDGTTPDSQELPTKGLHTKLPIHVREGLKWPEAPMQATKFASEGGIILRGHISILTHYKDYKAHNEKYLKDYIGKLPGQFDIETTSQPVIKACTDMLKLQQRHGRYRLKKKYFNGLATNKVPTRTPVTTMNDDQWNKLREKQVERDPTPIDLFKNFHCSKNGYTALVQAAIVRMEQIVTQPGDD
;
A
#
# COMPACT_ATOMS: atom_id res chain seq x y z
N MET A 1 -10.72 41.48 -19.80
CA MET A 1 -9.39 41.04 -20.26
C MET A 1 -8.33 41.87 -19.54
N PRO A 2 -7.69 41.36 -18.47
CA PRO A 2 -6.51 41.97 -17.86
C PRO A 2 -5.20 41.33 -18.39
N PRO A 3 -4.07 42.06 -18.37
CA PRO A 3 -2.92 41.79 -19.22
C PRO A 3 -1.99 40.68 -18.72
N ARG A 4 -1.34 40.02 -19.69
CA ARG A 4 -0.31 38.97 -19.54
C ARG A 4 0.94 39.52 -18.86
N VAL A 5 1.29 39.02 -17.68
CA VAL A 5 2.59 39.26 -17.04
C VAL A 5 3.67 38.47 -17.80
N THR A 6 4.54 39.18 -18.50
CA THR A 6 5.67 38.59 -19.22
C THR A 6 6.90 38.54 -18.32
N ARG A 7 7.53 37.37 -18.30
CA ARG A 7 8.79 37.00 -17.67
C ARG A 7 9.96 37.86 -18.20
N ALA A 8 10.28 38.99 -17.56
CA ALA A 8 11.59 39.67 -17.66
C ALA A 8 11.66 40.97 -16.82
N LYS A 9 11.62 40.90 -15.49
CA LYS A 9 12.13 41.98 -14.60
C LYS A 9 12.19 41.57 -13.12
N ALA A 10 12.88 40.47 -12.83
CA ALA A 10 13.23 40.10 -11.46
C ALA A 10 14.64 39.52 -11.37
N LEU A 11 15.55 40.02 -12.23
CA LEU A 11 16.97 39.80 -12.13
C LEU A 11 17.62 41.19 -12.06
N ALA A 12 18.45 41.42 -11.04
CA ALA A 12 19.16 42.65 -10.69
C ALA A 12 18.40 43.66 -9.80
N LEU A 13 18.36 43.40 -8.49
CA LEU A 13 18.68 44.36 -7.41
C LEU A 13 18.34 43.73 -6.04
N ALA A 14 19.33 43.09 -5.42
CA ALA A 14 19.50 42.96 -3.96
C ALA A 14 20.72 42.06 -3.65
N GLN A 15 21.91 42.51 -4.06
CA GLN A 15 23.16 42.15 -3.39
C GLN A 15 23.62 43.39 -2.63
N ALA A 16 23.44 43.41 -1.31
CA ALA A 16 24.22 44.16 -0.33
C ALA A 16 23.58 43.97 1.07
N GLY A 17 24.20 43.14 1.91
CA GLY A 17 23.81 42.95 3.31
C GLY A 17 24.42 41.68 3.89
N VAL A 18 25.53 41.84 4.60
CA VAL A 18 26.42 40.82 5.18
C VAL A 18 25.99 40.43 6.61
N SER A 19 26.45 39.24 7.04
CA SER A 19 26.44 38.63 8.40
C SER A 19 25.10 38.03 8.83
N ASP A 20 25.00 36.85 9.45
CA ASP A 20 25.92 35.98 10.17
C ASP A 20 25.24 34.58 10.24
N GLY A 21 25.99 33.52 10.53
CA GLY A 21 25.41 32.25 10.97
C GLY A 21 25.58 31.07 10.01
N THR A 22 26.72 30.38 10.16
CA THR A 22 26.87 28.92 10.14
C THR A 22 25.88 28.13 9.27
N THR A 23 26.30 27.81 8.06
CA THR A 23 25.76 26.68 7.28
C THR A 23 26.28 25.38 7.92
N PRO A 24 25.43 24.45 8.40
CA PRO A 24 25.87 23.07 8.54
C PRO A 24 25.83 22.48 7.14
N ASP A 25 27.01 22.46 6.54
CA ASP A 25 27.54 21.43 5.66
C ASP A 25 26.51 20.34 5.30
N SER A 26 25.98 20.42 4.09
CA SER A 26 25.28 19.29 3.46
C SER A 26 26.33 18.22 3.17
N GLN A 27 26.70 17.46 4.20
CA GLN A 27 27.56 16.29 4.05
C GLN A 27 26.79 15.23 3.27
N GLU A 28 27.00 15.22 1.96
CA GLU A 28 26.91 14.01 1.17
C GLU A 28 27.81 12.96 1.81
N LEU A 29 27.21 11.96 2.47
CA LEU A 29 27.92 10.84 3.04
C LEU A 29 27.84 9.66 2.05
N PRO A 30 28.92 9.36 1.30
CA PRO A 30 28.99 8.14 0.51
C PRO A 30 29.29 6.99 1.47
N THR A 31 28.26 6.40 2.08
CA THR A 31 28.41 5.26 2.99
C THR A 31 28.56 3.95 2.21
N LYS A 32 29.74 3.77 1.62
CA LYS A 32 30.25 2.45 1.24
C LYS A 32 31.39 2.08 2.19
N GLY A 33 31.09 1.75 3.45
CA GLY A 33 32.11 1.08 4.28
C GLY A 33 32.10 1.28 5.80
N LEU A 34 31.25 2.11 6.39
CA LEU A 34 31.18 2.26 7.86
C LEU A 34 29.90 1.62 8.38
N HIS A 35 30.02 0.74 9.37
CA HIS A 35 28.94 -0.02 10.00
C HIS A 35 28.00 0.87 10.87
N THR A 36 27.93 2.17 10.57
CA THR A 36 27.07 3.11 11.28
C THR A 36 25.67 3.04 10.68
N LYS A 37 24.68 2.75 11.53
CA LYS A 37 23.28 2.73 11.14
C LYS A 37 22.88 4.13 10.70
N LEU A 38 22.12 4.23 9.60
CA LEU A 38 21.64 5.53 9.13
C LEU A 38 20.58 6.06 10.12
N PRO A 39 20.74 7.27 10.67
CA PRO A 39 19.72 7.87 11.51
C PRO A 39 18.48 8.21 10.68
N ILE A 40 17.31 7.87 11.20
CA ILE A 40 16.04 8.24 10.58
C ILE A 40 15.30 9.18 11.53
N HIS A 41 15.12 10.42 11.08
CA HIS A 41 14.33 11.41 11.79
C HIS A 41 13.04 11.71 11.01
N VAL A 42 11.90 11.53 11.66
CA VAL A 42 10.58 11.88 11.09
C VAL A 42 10.02 13.03 11.91
N ARG A 43 9.92 14.22 11.30
CA ARG A 43 9.29 15.37 11.95
C ARG A 43 7.79 15.14 12.12
N GLU A 44 7.24 15.71 13.19
CA GLU A 44 5.80 15.70 13.42
C GLU A 44 5.04 16.31 12.23
N GLY A 45 3.90 15.69 11.86
CA GLY A 45 3.12 16.09 10.69
C GLY A 45 3.58 15.48 9.36
N LEU A 46 4.86 15.06 9.24
CA LEU A 46 5.36 14.38 8.03
C LEU A 46 5.09 12.88 8.07
N LYS A 47 4.85 12.30 6.90
CA LYS A 47 4.68 10.83 6.74
C LYS A 47 5.99 10.09 6.53
N TRP A 48 7.04 10.82 6.18
CA TRP A 48 8.34 10.28 5.77
C TRP A 48 9.45 11.10 6.40
N PRO A 49 10.67 10.53 6.50
CA PRO A 49 11.84 11.30 6.83
C PRO A 49 11.99 12.48 5.87
N GLU A 50 12.42 13.62 6.40
CA GLU A 50 12.54 14.83 5.59
C GLU A 50 13.66 14.73 4.57
N ALA A 51 14.82 14.21 5.00
CA ALA A 51 15.97 14.08 4.13
C ALA A 51 15.67 13.02 3.05
N PRO A 52 15.77 13.37 1.75
CA PRO A 52 15.43 12.45 0.65
C PRO A 52 16.20 11.12 0.70
N MET A 53 17.47 11.17 1.10
CA MET A 53 18.32 9.99 1.24
C MET A 53 17.84 9.06 2.37
N GLN A 54 17.43 9.62 3.52
CA GLN A 54 16.85 8.86 4.62
C GLN A 54 15.50 8.25 4.22
N ALA A 55 14.64 9.02 3.56
CA ALA A 55 13.34 8.53 3.10
C ALA A 55 13.48 7.38 2.09
N THR A 56 14.40 7.53 1.14
CA THR A 56 14.70 6.51 0.12
C THR A 56 15.22 5.23 0.77
N LYS A 57 16.20 5.34 1.67
CA LYS A 57 16.77 4.19 2.36
C LYS A 57 15.73 3.51 3.25
N PHE A 58 14.97 4.28 4.03
CA PHE A 58 13.87 3.80 4.85
C PHE A 58 12.83 3.01 4.04
N ALA A 59 12.40 3.56 2.90
CA ALA A 59 11.44 2.88 2.02
C ALA A 59 12.00 1.56 1.44
N SER A 60 13.27 1.56 1.03
CA SER A 60 13.91 0.38 0.43
C SER A 60 14.12 -0.75 1.44
N GLU A 61 14.83 -0.49 2.54
CA GLU A 61 15.16 -1.52 3.54
C GLU A 61 13.97 -1.87 4.42
N GLY A 62 13.18 -0.87 4.84
CA GLY A 62 11.93 -1.10 5.57
C GLY A 62 10.96 -1.93 4.73
N GLY A 63 10.92 -1.70 3.43
CA GLY A 63 10.18 -2.54 2.48
C GLY A 63 10.71 -3.97 2.38
N ILE A 64 12.02 -4.20 2.47
CA ILE A 64 12.63 -5.55 2.48
C ILE A 64 12.24 -6.29 3.75
N ILE A 65 12.36 -5.66 4.93
CA ILE A 65 11.97 -6.23 6.22
C ILE A 65 10.50 -6.67 6.18
N LEU A 66 9.61 -5.80 5.69
CA LEU A 66 8.18 -6.12 5.57
C LEU A 66 7.93 -7.31 4.65
N ARG A 67 8.60 -7.38 3.50
CA ARG A 67 8.41 -8.49 2.55
C ARG A 67 8.96 -9.82 3.06
N GLY A 68 10.07 -9.81 3.79
CA GLY A 68 10.69 -11.03 4.29
C GLY A 68 9.94 -11.66 5.46
N HIS A 69 9.28 -10.84 6.29
CA HIS A 69 8.76 -11.30 7.58
C HIS A 69 7.25 -11.16 7.76
N ILE A 70 6.59 -10.21 7.08
CA ILE A 70 5.15 -10.00 7.25
C ILE A 70 4.40 -10.63 6.08
N SER A 71 3.60 -11.64 6.41
CA SER A 71 2.76 -12.31 5.42
C SER A 71 1.71 -11.37 4.82
N ILE A 72 1.34 -11.62 3.57
CA ILE A 72 0.26 -10.88 2.92
C ILE A 72 -1.04 -11.25 3.62
N LEU A 73 -1.72 -10.26 4.18
CA LEU A 73 -2.93 -10.48 4.95
C LEU A 73 -4.11 -10.83 4.02
N THR A 74 -5.02 -11.65 4.55
CA THR A 74 -6.25 -12.07 3.86
C THR A 74 -7.14 -10.88 3.49
N HIS A 75 -7.22 -9.86 4.34
CA HIS A 75 -7.83 -8.58 4.02
C HIS A 75 -6.91 -7.42 4.45
N TYR A 76 -6.86 -6.37 3.63
CA TYR A 76 -5.81 -5.34 3.73
C TYR A 76 -5.94 -4.44 4.97
N LYS A 77 -7.08 -4.47 5.69
CA LYS A 77 -7.24 -3.76 6.98
C LYS A 77 -6.98 -4.65 8.19
N ASP A 78 -6.71 -5.94 8.00
CA ASP A 78 -6.54 -6.90 9.10
C ASP A 78 -5.25 -6.61 9.90
N TYR A 79 -4.37 -5.73 9.39
CA TYR A 79 -3.23 -5.22 10.17
C TYR A 79 -3.67 -4.52 11.46
N LYS A 80 -4.93 -4.04 11.53
CA LYS A 80 -5.54 -3.45 12.72
C LYS A 80 -6.18 -4.47 13.67
N ALA A 81 -6.55 -5.65 13.18
CA ALA A 81 -7.43 -6.57 13.89
C ALA A 81 -6.72 -7.41 14.97
N HIS A 82 -5.39 -7.47 14.95
CA HIS A 82 -4.61 -8.33 15.84
C HIS A 82 -3.61 -7.52 16.68
N ASN A 83 -4.12 -6.74 17.64
CA ASN A 83 -3.34 -6.19 18.76
C ASN A 83 -2.01 -5.49 18.37
N GLU A 84 -1.98 -4.91 17.16
CA GLU A 84 -0.80 -4.30 16.52
C GLU A 84 0.41 -5.24 16.36
N LYS A 85 0.22 -6.56 16.43
CA LYS A 85 1.29 -7.57 16.37
C LYS A 85 2.22 -7.36 15.17
N TYR A 86 1.66 -7.15 13.98
CA TYR A 86 2.41 -6.93 12.75
C TYR A 86 3.20 -5.62 12.77
N LEU A 87 2.62 -4.57 13.34
CA LEU A 87 3.28 -3.28 13.45
C LEU A 87 4.41 -3.34 14.48
N LYS A 88 4.18 -3.97 15.63
CA LYS A 88 5.19 -4.18 16.68
C LYS A 88 6.35 -5.04 16.19
N ASP A 89 6.08 -6.13 15.49
CA ASP A 89 7.11 -6.99 14.89
C ASP A 89 7.94 -6.24 13.84
N TYR A 90 7.31 -5.41 13.01
CA TYR A 90 8.03 -4.56 12.07
C TYR A 90 8.90 -3.52 12.77
N ILE A 91 8.33 -2.78 13.71
CA ILE A 91 9.03 -1.73 14.45
C ILE A 91 10.21 -2.30 15.24
N GLY A 92 10.05 -3.48 15.84
CA GLY A 92 11.14 -4.17 16.57
C GLY A 92 12.33 -4.58 15.69
N LYS A 93 12.16 -4.70 14.37
CA LYS A 93 13.23 -5.06 13.43
C LYS A 93 13.95 -3.85 12.84
N LEU A 94 13.35 -2.67 12.87
CA LEU A 94 13.95 -1.45 12.33
C LEU A 94 15.27 -1.04 13.01
N PRO A 95 15.43 -1.15 14.34
CA PRO A 95 16.70 -0.87 15.00
C PRO A 95 17.87 -1.74 14.53
N GLY A 96 17.62 -2.87 13.87
CA GLY A 96 18.68 -3.66 13.25
C GLY A 96 19.35 -2.95 12.07
N GLN A 97 18.59 -2.14 11.32
CA GLN A 97 19.03 -1.51 10.08
C GLN A 97 19.28 0.01 10.20
N PHE A 98 18.61 0.65 11.14
CA PHE A 98 18.55 2.10 11.27
C PHE A 98 18.74 2.53 12.72
N ASP A 99 19.18 3.77 12.92
CA ASP A 99 19.14 4.43 14.22
C ASP A 99 17.83 5.24 14.30
N ILE A 100 16.82 4.70 14.97
CA ILE A 100 15.45 5.23 14.99
C ILE A 100 14.89 5.19 16.41
N GLU A 101 14.24 6.28 16.82
CA GLU A 101 13.40 6.31 18.00
C GLU A 101 12.03 5.67 17.70
N THR A 102 11.92 4.37 17.96
CA THR A 102 10.73 3.54 17.65
C THR A 102 9.48 3.88 18.46
N THR A 103 9.64 4.61 19.56
CA THR A 103 8.56 5.06 20.46
C THR A 103 7.88 6.33 19.98
N SER A 104 8.52 7.09 19.09
CA SER A 104 7.99 8.37 18.63
C SER A 104 6.74 8.18 17.76
N GLN A 105 5.69 8.96 18.03
CA GLN A 105 4.44 8.94 17.25
C GLN A 105 4.63 9.15 15.74
N PRO A 106 5.51 10.06 15.28
CA PRO A 106 5.78 10.24 13.85
C PRO A 106 6.35 8.97 13.19
N VAL A 107 7.26 8.27 13.87
CA VAL A 107 7.85 7.01 13.36
C VAL A 107 6.80 5.91 13.33
N ILE A 108 5.98 5.76 14.37
CA ILE A 108 4.90 4.76 14.41
C ILE A 108 3.93 4.99 13.24
N LYS A 109 3.59 6.25 12.96
CA LYS A 109 2.73 6.62 11.83
C LYS A 109 3.37 6.31 10.48
N ALA A 110 4.65 6.66 10.29
CA ALA A 110 5.40 6.35 9.07
C ALA A 110 5.49 4.83 8.84
N CYS A 111 5.78 4.07 9.90
CA CYS A 111 5.82 2.61 9.85
C CYS A 111 4.46 1.99 9.50
N THR A 112 3.39 2.54 10.08
CA THR A 112 2.02 2.12 9.81
C THR A 112 1.64 2.38 8.34
N ASP A 113 2.04 3.52 7.78
CA ASP A 113 1.79 3.83 6.37
C ASP A 113 2.63 2.94 5.43
N MET A 114 3.88 2.65 5.76
CA MET A 114 4.72 1.67 5.05
C MET A 114 4.08 0.27 5.03
N LEU A 115 3.58 -0.20 6.18
CA LEU A 115 2.89 -1.48 6.30
C LEU A 115 1.64 -1.52 5.40
N LYS A 116 0.83 -0.45 5.38
CA LYS A 116 -0.33 -0.35 4.49
C LYS A 116 0.07 -0.43 3.01
N LEU A 117 1.11 0.30 2.61
CA LEU A 117 1.59 0.32 1.24
C LEU A 117 2.10 -1.06 0.81
N GLN A 118 2.91 -1.72 1.63
CA GLN A 118 3.40 -3.07 1.32
C GLN A 118 2.25 -4.07 1.20
N GLN A 119 1.26 -4.04 2.10
CA GLN A 119 0.10 -4.93 2.00
C GLN A 119 -0.71 -4.67 0.71
N ARG A 120 -0.92 -3.41 0.33
CA ARG A 120 -1.60 -3.06 -0.93
C ARG A 120 -0.84 -3.54 -2.16
N HIS A 121 0.46 -3.22 -2.24
CA HIS A 121 1.30 -3.60 -3.38
C HIS A 121 1.50 -5.12 -3.46
N GLY A 122 1.74 -5.79 -2.34
CA GLY A 122 1.86 -7.24 -2.25
C GLY A 122 0.61 -7.93 -2.76
N ARG A 123 -0.58 -7.49 -2.31
CA ARG A 123 -1.87 -8.02 -2.80
C ARG A 123 -2.06 -7.77 -4.29
N TYR A 124 -1.79 -6.55 -4.77
CA TYR A 124 -1.93 -6.25 -6.20
C TYR A 124 -1.05 -7.17 -7.05
N ARG A 125 0.23 -7.34 -6.68
CA ARG A 125 1.17 -8.24 -7.37
C ARG A 125 0.70 -9.70 -7.32
N LEU A 126 0.21 -10.15 -6.17
CA LEU A 126 -0.32 -11.50 -5.97
C LEU A 126 -1.53 -11.75 -6.88
N LYS A 127 -2.51 -10.82 -6.87
CA LYS A 127 -3.70 -10.87 -7.73
C LYS A 127 -3.34 -10.90 -9.21
N LYS A 128 -2.49 -9.96 -9.63
CA LYS A 128 -2.06 -9.84 -11.02
C LYS A 128 -1.36 -11.10 -11.53
N LYS A 129 -0.57 -11.79 -10.69
CA LYS A 129 0.22 -12.96 -11.09
C LYS A 129 -0.57 -14.28 -11.07
N TYR A 130 -1.45 -14.46 -10.09
CA TYR A 130 -2.07 -15.77 -9.84
C TYR A 130 -3.59 -15.81 -10.05
N PHE A 131 -4.25 -14.68 -10.29
CA PHE A 131 -5.70 -14.62 -10.45
C PHE A 131 -6.13 -13.97 -11.78
N ASN A 132 -5.45 -12.91 -12.23
CA ASN A 132 -5.86 -12.25 -13.49
C ASN A 132 -5.51 -13.11 -14.72
N GLY A 133 -6.51 -13.46 -15.51
CA GLY A 133 -6.34 -14.15 -16.81
C GLY A 133 -6.05 -15.65 -16.71
N LEU A 134 -6.20 -16.25 -15.52
CA LEU A 134 -6.05 -17.69 -15.32
C LEU A 134 -7.41 -18.32 -15.03
N ALA A 135 -7.75 -19.40 -15.74
CA ALA A 135 -8.91 -20.21 -15.38
C ALA A 135 -8.74 -20.79 -13.98
N THR A 136 -9.83 -20.91 -13.22
CA THR A 136 -9.87 -21.29 -11.79
C THR A 136 -9.12 -22.59 -11.47
N ASN A 137 -9.05 -23.51 -12.43
CA ASN A 137 -8.32 -24.79 -12.34
C ASN A 137 -6.78 -24.65 -12.41
N LYS A 138 -6.25 -23.48 -12.79
CA LYS A 138 -4.80 -23.20 -12.88
C LYS A 138 -4.26 -22.42 -11.67
N VAL A 139 -5.11 -22.03 -10.72
CA VAL A 139 -4.66 -21.39 -9.49
C VAL A 139 -3.99 -22.45 -8.60
N PRO A 140 -2.71 -22.29 -8.20
CA PRO A 140 -2.02 -23.28 -7.38
C PRO A 140 -2.77 -23.60 -6.08
N THR A 141 -2.91 -24.87 -5.75
CA THR A 141 -3.54 -25.30 -4.48
C THR A 141 -2.64 -25.05 -3.27
N ARG A 142 -1.32 -25.05 -3.48
CA ARG A 142 -0.31 -24.71 -2.46
C ARG A 142 0.17 -23.28 -2.62
N THR A 143 0.66 -22.69 -1.53
CA THR A 143 1.19 -21.32 -1.51
C THR A 143 2.28 -21.13 -2.55
N PRO A 144 2.07 -20.19 -3.50
CA PRO A 144 3.11 -19.85 -4.47
C PRO A 144 4.07 -18.77 -3.92
N VAL A 145 3.95 -18.43 -2.64
CA VAL A 145 4.74 -17.39 -1.95
C VAL A 145 5.20 -17.95 -0.62
N THR A 146 6.52 -17.98 -0.42
CA THR A 146 7.17 -18.55 0.79
C THR A 146 6.83 -17.82 2.08
N THR A 147 6.40 -16.56 1.98
CA THR A 147 6.06 -15.71 3.13
C THR A 147 4.61 -15.85 3.59
N MET A 148 3.86 -16.79 3.02
CA MET A 148 2.44 -16.98 3.33
C MET A 148 2.13 -18.45 3.62
N ASN A 149 1.31 -18.71 4.63
CA ASN A 149 0.87 -20.08 4.95
C ASN A 149 -0.23 -20.56 4.00
N ASP A 150 -0.30 -21.88 3.77
CA ASP A 150 -1.29 -22.55 2.90
C ASP A 150 -2.72 -22.23 3.33
N ASP A 151 -2.99 -22.12 4.63
CA ASP A 151 -4.31 -21.73 5.14
C ASP A 151 -4.68 -20.30 4.77
N GLN A 152 -3.71 -19.38 4.84
CA GLN A 152 -3.93 -17.98 4.47
C GLN A 152 -4.14 -17.85 2.95
N TRP A 153 -3.46 -18.69 2.16
CA TRP A 153 -3.65 -18.79 0.72
C TRP A 153 -5.01 -19.35 0.35
N ASN A 154 -5.44 -20.43 1.00
CA ASN A 154 -6.75 -21.01 0.75
C ASN A 154 -7.88 -20.03 1.10
N LYS A 155 -7.78 -19.31 2.22
CA LYS A 155 -8.72 -18.22 2.54
C LYS A 155 -8.75 -17.10 1.50
N LEU A 156 -7.60 -16.80 0.88
CA LEU A 156 -7.52 -15.83 -0.22
C LEU A 156 -8.09 -16.38 -1.52
N ARG A 157 -7.88 -17.67 -1.79
CA ARG A 157 -8.46 -18.37 -2.93
C ARG A 157 -9.97 -18.41 -2.80
N GLU A 158 -10.53 -18.89 -1.69
CA GLU A 158 -11.98 -18.93 -1.44
C GLU A 158 -12.64 -17.56 -1.65
N LYS A 159 -12.08 -16.49 -1.08
CA LYS A 159 -12.58 -15.12 -1.27
C LYS A 159 -12.48 -14.58 -2.70
N GLN A 160 -11.71 -15.22 -3.58
CA GLN A 160 -11.55 -14.83 -4.99
C GLN A 160 -12.18 -15.84 -5.96
N VAL A 161 -12.36 -17.07 -5.50
CA VAL A 161 -13.06 -18.18 -6.17
C VAL A 161 -14.55 -18.13 -5.83
N GLU A 162 -15.00 -17.11 -5.09
CA GLU A 162 -16.38 -16.60 -5.14
C GLU A 162 -16.66 -16.04 -6.55
N ARG A 163 -16.70 -17.00 -7.48
CA ARG A 163 -16.98 -17.05 -8.92
C ARG A 163 -16.29 -16.04 -9.83
N ASP A 164 -15.99 -16.45 -11.06
CA ASP A 164 -16.07 -15.50 -12.16
C ASP A 164 -17.46 -14.88 -12.05
N PRO A 165 -17.56 -13.56 -11.80
CA PRO A 165 -18.84 -12.94 -11.52
C PRO A 165 -19.78 -13.30 -12.67
N THR A 166 -20.88 -13.99 -12.34
CA THR A 166 -21.87 -14.28 -13.36
C THR A 166 -22.32 -12.95 -13.98
N PRO A 167 -22.88 -12.96 -15.19
CA PRO A 167 -23.47 -11.75 -15.76
C PRO A 167 -24.41 -11.03 -14.78
N ILE A 168 -25.10 -11.80 -13.93
CA ILE A 168 -25.98 -11.30 -12.85
C ILE A 168 -25.18 -10.66 -11.71
N ASP A 169 -24.07 -11.26 -11.27
CA ASP A 169 -23.20 -10.69 -10.22
C ASP A 169 -22.54 -9.40 -10.70
N LEU A 170 -22.15 -9.34 -11.98
CA LEU A 170 -21.62 -8.14 -12.61
C LEU A 170 -22.68 -7.04 -12.65
N PHE A 171 -23.90 -7.38 -13.09
CA PHE A 171 -25.04 -6.46 -13.13
C PHE A 171 -25.36 -5.90 -11.73
N LYS A 172 -25.44 -6.76 -10.71
CA LYS A 172 -25.62 -6.38 -9.30
C LYS A 172 -24.54 -5.39 -8.85
N ASN A 173 -23.28 -5.64 -9.18
CA ASN A 173 -22.19 -4.76 -8.77
C ASN A 173 -22.24 -3.37 -9.44
N PHE A 174 -22.59 -3.29 -10.73
CA PHE A 174 -22.66 -2.03 -11.47
C PHE A 174 -23.89 -1.17 -11.12
N HIS A 175 -24.95 -1.79 -10.58
CA HIS A 175 -26.21 -1.10 -10.31
C HIS A 175 -26.55 -0.95 -8.82
N CYS A 176 -25.64 -1.33 -7.91
CA CYS A 176 -25.80 -1.10 -6.48
C CYS A 176 -25.34 0.31 -6.10
N SER A 177 -26.27 1.14 -5.61
CA SER A 177 -25.98 2.46 -5.05
C SER A 177 -25.77 2.37 -3.53
N LYS A 178 -25.33 3.47 -2.90
CA LYS A 178 -25.24 3.59 -1.42
C LYS A 178 -26.57 3.30 -0.71
N ASN A 179 -27.69 3.49 -1.42
CA ASN A 179 -29.04 3.26 -0.91
C ASN A 179 -29.62 1.90 -1.37
N GLY A 180 -28.78 1.01 -1.93
CA GLY A 180 -29.21 -0.26 -2.51
C GLY A 180 -29.64 -0.16 -3.98
N TYR A 181 -30.47 -1.11 -4.41
CA TYR A 181 -31.00 -1.21 -5.77
C TYR A 181 -32.31 -0.43 -5.92
N THR A 182 -32.53 0.19 -7.07
CA THR A 182 -33.84 0.77 -7.41
C THR A 182 -34.85 -0.35 -7.71
N ALA A 183 -36.15 -0.08 -7.57
CA ALA A 183 -37.20 -1.08 -7.81
C ALA A 183 -37.11 -1.72 -9.21
N LEU A 184 -36.72 -0.92 -10.22
CA LEU A 184 -36.51 -1.40 -11.58
C LEU A 184 -35.32 -2.38 -11.68
N VAL A 185 -34.21 -2.07 -11.00
CA VAL A 185 -33.02 -2.93 -10.97
C VAL A 185 -33.30 -4.22 -10.20
N GLN A 186 -34.06 -4.15 -9.10
CA GLN A 186 -34.48 -5.34 -8.36
C GLN A 186 -35.36 -6.26 -9.22
N ALA A 187 -36.35 -5.71 -9.91
CA ALA A 187 -37.20 -6.48 -10.82
C ALA A 187 -36.40 -7.11 -11.96
N ALA A 188 -35.39 -6.41 -12.50
CA ALA A 188 -34.50 -6.94 -13.53
C ALA A 188 -33.62 -8.08 -12.99
N ILE A 189 -33.07 -7.96 -11.78
CA ILE A 189 -32.29 -9.02 -11.12
C ILE A 189 -33.15 -10.28 -10.96
N VAL A 190 -34.37 -10.15 -10.43
CA VAL A 190 -35.29 -11.29 -10.22
C VAL A 190 -35.61 -12.00 -11.55
N ARG A 191 -35.85 -11.25 -12.63
CA ARG A 191 -36.08 -11.85 -13.96
C ARG A 191 -34.85 -12.61 -14.47
N MET A 192 -33.66 -12.03 -14.34
CA MET A 192 -32.43 -12.70 -14.76
C MET A 192 -32.18 -13.98 -13.96
N GLU A 193 -32.45 -13.98 -12.66
CA GLU A 193 -32.32 -15.18 -11.80
C GLU A 193 -33.34 -16.27 -12.15
N GLN A 194 -34.59 -15.90 -12.48
CA GLN A 194 -35.62 -16.83 -12.92
C GLN A 194 -35.26 -17.53 -14.23
N ILE A 195 -34.70 -16.81 -15.21
CA ILE A 195 -34.29 -17.37 -16.50
C ILE A 195 -33.17 -18.40 -16.33
N VAL A 196 -32.25 -18.20 -15.38
CA VAL A 196 -31.14 -19.12 -15.11
C VAL A 196 -31.59 -20.41 -14.41
N THR A 197 -32.76 -20.43 -13.79
CA THR A 197 -33.25 -21.55 -12.96
C THR A 197 -34.26 -22.44 -13.69
N GLN A 198 -34.65 -22.10 -14.92
CA GLN A 198 -35.54 -22.97 -15.70
C GLN A 198 -34.76 -24.16 -16.27
N PRO A 199 -35.18 -25.42 -16.04
CA PRO A 199 -34.64 -26.55 -16.77
C PRO A 199 -34.99 -26.38 -18.25
N GLY A 200 -34.02 -26.61 -19.14
CA GLY A 200 -34.31 -26.69 -20.56
C GLY A 200 -35.24 -27.87 -20.81
N ASP A 201 -36.47 -27.59 -21.19
CA ASP A 201 -37.35 -28.58 -21.80
C ASP A 201 -36.81 -28.83 -23.23
N ASP A 202 -35.90 -29.80 -23.35
CA ASP A 202 -35.55 -30.46 -24.62
C ASP A 202 -36.56 -31.56 -24.95
#